data_AF-A0A956Q9M4-F1
#
_entry.id   AF-A0A956Q9M4-F1
#
_cell.length_a   1.000
_cell.length_b   1.000
_cell.length_c   1.000
_cell.angle_alpha   90.00
_cell.angle_beta   90.00
_cell.angle_gamma   90.00
#
_symmetry.space_group_name_H-M   'P 1'
#
loop_
_entity.id
_entity.type
_entity.pdbx_description
1 polymer ?
#
loop_
_entity_poly.entity_id
_entity_poly.type
_entity_poly.pdbx_seq_one_letter_code
_entity_poly.pdbx_strand_id
1 'polypeptide(L)'
;MGSIACEPFRPFPGLSNPHAQTLVGAFWPGPSVATQVSQLRSAHGDRLRLESYGPTGAHRRLLLLHGLTGSSRAALIRRFQDYFGRRGWLAMALNLRGADGCLTEVPRL
;
A
#
# COMPACT_ATOMS: atom_id res chain seq x y z
N MET A 1 8.04 -6.30 -30.75
CA MET A 1 7.36 -5.64 -29.62
C MET A 1 6.21 -6.54 -29.19
N GLY A 2 6.27 -7.16 -28.01
CA GLY A 2 5.20 -8.02 -27.51
C GLY A 2 4.01 -7.17 -27.06
N SER A 3 2.84 -7.41 -27.64
CA SER A 3 1.59 -6.81 -27.16
C SER A 3 1.23 -7.44 -25.82
N ILE A 4 1.02 -6.63 -24.79
CA ILE A 4 0.40 -7.09 -23.54
C ILE A 4 -1.10 -7.16 -23.83
N ALA A 5 -1.60 -8.36 -24.08
CA ALA A 5 -3.04 -8.58 -24.18
C ALA A 5 -3.67 -8.26 -22.82
N CYS A 6 -4.54 -7.25 -22.78
CA CYS A 6 -5.28 -6.87 -21.59
C CYS A 6 -6.67 -7.51 -21.70
N GLU A 7 -6.96 -8.50 -20.86
CA GLU A 7 -8.31 -9.04 -20.75
C GLU A 7 -9.27 -7.92 -20.30
N PRO A 8 -10.49 -7.83 -20.87
CA PRO A 8 -11.46 -6.86 -20.41
C PRO A 8 -11.79 -7.09 -18.94
N PHE A 9 -11.89 -6.00 -18.18
CA PHE A 9 -12.24 -6.05 -16.77
C PHE A 9 -13.60 -6.74 -16.58
N ARG A 10 -13.63 -7.76 -15.71
CA ARG A 10 -14.86 -8.45 -15.33
C ARG A 10 -15.23 -8.07 -13.90
N PRO A 11 -16.34 -7.34 -13.68
CA PRO A 11 -16.74 -6.95 -12.34
C PRO A 11 -17.14 -8.17 -11.51
N PHE A 12 -17.03 -8.04 -10.19
CA PHE A 12 -17.56 -9.05 -9.27
C PHE A 12 -19.09 -9.19 -9.44
N PRO A 13 -19.66 -10.40 -9.36
CA PRO A 13 -21.11 -10.59 -9.46
C PRO A 13 -21.89 -9.67 -8.51
N GLY A 14 -22.88 -8.94 -9.04
CA GLY A 14 -23.65 -7.95 -8.26
C GLY A 14 -23.00 -6.56 -8.15
N LEU A 15 -21.80 -6.34 -8.69
CA LEU A 15 -21.10 -5.05 -8.73
C LEU A 15 -20.80 -4.60 -10.17
N SER A 16 -21.71 -4.84 -11.12
CA SER A 16 -21.53 -4.39 -12.51
C SER A 16 -21.65 -2.86 -12.67
N ASN A 17 -22.32 -2.17 -11.74
CA ASN A 17 -22.43 -0.71 -11.75
C ASN A 17 -21.12 -0.06 -11.23
N PRO A 18 -20.45 0.82 -12.02
CA PRO A 18 -19.20 1.47 -11.61
C PRO A 18 -19.31 2.33 -10.35
N HIS A 19 -20.44 3.01 -10.14
CA HIS A 19 -20.66 3.81 -8.93
C HIS A 19 -20.80 2.92 -7.69
N ALA A 20 -21.47 1.76 -7.82
CA ALA A 20 -21.56 0.79 -6.74
C ALA A 20 -20.17 0.26 -6.36
N GLN A 21 -19.29 -0.02 -7.34
CA GLN A 21 -17.90 -0.43 -7.08
C GLN A 21 -17.13 0.63 -6.29
N THR A 22 -17.27 1.90 -6.66
CA THR A 22 -16.63 3.02 -5.95
C THR A 22 -17.14 3.15 -4.51
N LEU A 23 -18.46 3.11 -4.30
CA LEU A 23 -19.05 3.19 -2.97
C LEU A 23 -18.60 2.01 -2.09
N VAL A 24 -18.66 0.78 -2.62
CA VAL A 24 -18.18 -0.40 -1.90
C VAL A 24 -16.70 -0.26 -1.57
N GLY A 25 -15.87 0.15 -2.52
CA GLY A 25 -14.44 0.36 -2.29
C GLY A 25 -14.13 1.44 -1.25
N ALA A 26 -14.92 2.52 -1.21
CA ALA A 26 -14.75 3.62 -0.28
C ALA A 26 -15.18 3.26 1.15
N PHE A 27 -16.26 2.51 1.31
CA PHE A 27 -16.85 2.23 2.62
C PHE A 27 -16.50 0.86 3.21
N TRP A 28 -15.94 -0.07 2.43
CA TRP A 28 -15.55 -1.37 2.97
C TRP A 28 -14.26 -1.26 3.81
N PRO A 29 -14.30 -1.51 5.13
CA PRO A 29 -13.15 -1.35 6.01
C PRO A 29 -12.03 -2.34 5.68
N GLY A 30 -10.79 -1.87 5.66
CA GLY A 30 -9.61 -2.72 5.53
C GLY A 30 -9.36 -3.54 6.81
N PRO A 31 -8.61 -4.65 6.72
CA PRO A 31 -8.21 -5.42 7.89
C PRO A 31 -7.27 -4.61 8.80
N SER A 32 -7.34 -4.87 10.11
CA SER A 32 -6.35 -4.36 11.06
C SER A 32 -5.12 -5.26 11.03
N VAL A 33 -3.98 -4.70 10.59
CA VAL A 33 -2.72 -5.43 10.43
C VAL A 33 -1.68 -4.80 11.35
N ALA A 34 -1.16 -5.58 12.29
CA ALA A 34 -0.06 -5.16 13.16
C ALA A 34 1.24 -5.11 12.35
N THR A 35 1.61 -3.92 11.88
CA THR A 35 2.80 -3.70 11.05
C THR A 35 4.01 -3.29 11.87
N GLN A 36 5.19 -3.77 11.48
CA GLN A 36 6.47 -3.26 11.94
C GLN A 36 6.85 -2.00 11.17
N VAL A 37 7.20 -0.92 11.87
CA VAL A 37 7.54 0.37 11.26
C VAL A 37 9.06 0.50 11.18
N SER A 38 9.57 0.81 10.00
CA SER A 38 10.96 1.23 9.79
C SER A 38 11.02 2.56 9.05
N GLN A 39 12.14 3.26 9.18
CA GLN A 39 12.38 4.55 8.54
C GLN A 39 13.65 4.47 7.70
N LEU A 40 13.57 5.02 6.49
CA LEU A 40 14.68 5.16 5.58
C LEU A 40 14.95 6.66 5.42
N ARG A 41 16.23 7.03 5.45
CA ARG A 41 16.67 8.39 5.17
C ARG A 41 17.29 8.44 3.78
N SER A 42 16.83 9.39 2.97
CA SER A 42 17.47 9.73 1.70
C SER A 42 18.75 10.52 1.95
N ALA A 43 19.69 10.47 1.01
CA ALA A 43 20.90 11.29 1.03
C ALA A 43 20.59 12.80 1.09
N HIS A 44 19.41 13.21 0.64
CA HIS A 44 18.94 14.59 0.66
C HIS A 44 18.14 14.96 1.93
N GLY A 45 18.15 14.11 2.96
CA GLY A 45 17.49 14.38 4.24
C GLY A 45 16.02 13.96 4.31
N ASP A 46 15.45 13.46 3.22
CA ASP A 46 14.06 13.01 3.21
C ASP A 46 13.85 11.77 4.07
N ARG A 47 12.71 11.73 4.77
CA ARG A 47 12.29 10.56 5.53
C ARG A 47 11.22 9.81 4.77
N LEU A 48 11.46 8.52 4.54
CA LEU A 48 10.50 7.58 4.02
C LEU A 48 10.13 6.59 5.13
N ARG A 49 8.84 6.41 5.37
CA ARG A 49 8.34 5.49 6.41
C ARG A 49 7.79 4.24 5.75
N LEU A 50 8.29 3.08 6.16
CA LEU A 50 7.87 1.78 5.67
C LEU A 50 7.11 1.04 6.77
N GLU A 51 5.92 0.54 6.46
CA GLU A 51 5.16 -0.33 7.36
C GLU A 51 5.14 -1.75 6.77
N SER A 52 5.75 -2.69 7.47
CA SER A 52 5.98 -4.06 7.00
C SER A 52 5.11 -5.05 7.74
N TYR A 53 4.59 -6.05 7.04
CA TYR A 53 3.85 -7.17 7.62
C TYR A 53 4.22 -8.50 6.95
N GLY A 54 4.28 -9.55 7.75
CA GLY A 54 4.73 -10.88 7.35
C GLY A 54 6.12 -11.24 7.89
N PRO A 55 6.68 -12.41 7.51
CA PRO A 55 7.96 -12.89 8.04
C PRO A 55 9.13 -12.03 7.55
N THR A 56 9.96 -11.52 8.46
CA THR A 56 11.13 -10.67 8.13
C THR A 56 12.14 -11.38 7.22
N GLY A 57 12.28 -12.70 7.36
CA GLY A 57 13.14 -13.55 6.54
C GLY A 57 12.51 -14.05 5.23
N ALA A 58 11.34 -13.55 4.83
CA ALA A 58 10.69 -14.03 3.61
C ALA A 58 11.54 -13.77 2.35
N HIS A 59 11.70 -14.82 1.53
CA HIS A 59 12.35 -14.72 0.22
C HIS A 59 11.55 -13.85 -0.76
N ARG A 60 10.22 -13.86 -0.65
CA ARG A 60 9.32 -13.10 -1.51
C ARG A 60 8.91 -11.80 -0.82
N ARG A 61 9.07 -10.68 -1.51
CA ARG A 61 8.81 -9.33 -0.99
C ARG A 61 7.88 -8.58 -1.92
N LEU A 62 6.96 -7.83 -1.33
CA LEU A 62 6.01 -6.99 -2.06
C LEU A 62 6.13 -5.56 -1.53
N LEU A 63 6.42 -4.61 -2.41
CA LEU A 63 6.39 -3.19 -2.10
C LEU A 63 5.07 -2.59 -2.62
N LEU A 64 4.32 -1.97 -1.71
CA LEU A 64 3.03 -1.36 -1.99
C LEU A 64 3.16 0.16 -1.97
N LEU A 65 2.70 0.79 -3.04
CA LEU A 65 2.66 2.24 -3.21
C LEU A 65 1.20 2.69 -3.21
N HIS A 66 0.89 3.73 -2.45
CA HIS A 66 -0.44 4.34 -2.43
C HIS A 66 -0.52 5.49 -3.45
N GLY A 67 -1.75 5.93 -3.77
CA GLY A 67 -2.00 7.08 -4.64
C GLY A 67 -1.75 8.44 -3.97
N LEU A 68 -1.95 9.54 -4.74
CA LEU A 68 -1.53 10.91 -4.42
C LEU A 68 -2.07 11.51 -3.10
N THR A 69 -3.10 10.95 -2.50
CA THR A 69 -3.68 11.41 -1.22
C THR A 69 -3.79 10.29 -0.19
N GLY A 70 -3.14 9.16 -0.48
CA GLY A 70 -3.21 7.96 0.34
C GLY A 70 -2.14 7.90 1.42
N SER A 71 -2.18 6.79 2.15
CA SER A 71 -1.11 6.36 3.05
C SER A 71 -1.13 4.83 3.12
N SER A 72 -0.18 4.26 3.85
CA SER A 72 -0.18 2.85 4.26
C SER A 72 -1.46 2.39 4.97
N ARG A 73 -2.28 3.33 5.49
CA ARG A 73 -3.57 3.01 6.15
C ARG A 73 -4.75 2.85 5.17
N ALA A 74 -4.56 3.11 3.88
CA ALA A 74 -5.61 2.91 2.89
C ALA A 74 -6.09 1.44 2.89
N ALA A 75 -7.41 1.23 2.82
CA ALA A 75 -8.00 -0.10 2.97
C ALA A 75 -7.43 -1.11 1.96
N LEU A 76 -7.23 -0.69 0.70
CA LEU A 76 -6.62 -1.53 -0.33
C LEU A 76 -5.20 -1.97 0.03
N ILE A 77 -4.37 -1.05 0.54
CA ILE A 77 -3.00 -1.34 0.98
C ILE A 77 -3.03 -2.37 2.11
N ARG A 78 -3.88 -2.15 3.13
CA ARG A 78 -4.03 -3.08 4.26
C ARG A 78 -4.51 -4.47 3.83
N ARG A 79 -5.43 -4.55 2.86
CA ARG A 79 -5.86 -5.84 2.28
C ARG A 79 -4.71 -6.58 1.61
N PHE A 80 -3.90 -5.89 0.81
CA PHE A 80 -2.75 -6.54 0.18
C PHE A 80 -1.70 -6.95 1.20
N GLN A 81 -1.42 -6.12 2.19
CA GLN A 81 -0.52 -6.50 3.28
C GLN A 81 -1.01 -7.77 3.98
N ASP A 82 -2.27 -7.80 4.43
CA ASP A 82 -2.85 -8.98 5.08
C ASP A 82 -2.79 -10.22 4.18
N TYR A 83 -3.24 -10.08 2.93
CA TYR A 83 -3.33 -11.19 1.97
C TYR A 83 -1.98 -11.84 1.69
N PHE A 84 -0.96 -11.04 1.39
CA PHE A 84 0.38 -11.54 1.05
C PHE A 84 1.18 -11.92 2.30
N GLY A 85 1.07 -11.14 3.38
CA GLY A 85 1.75 -11.42 4.65
C GLY A 85 1.34 -12.77 5.24
N ARG A 86 0.04 -13.09 5.23
CA ARG A 86 -0.47 -14.40 5.66
C ARG A 86 -0.04 -15.56 4.77
N ARG A 87 0.47 -15.27 3.57
CA ARG A 87 1.01 -16.25 2.61
C ARG A 87 2.54 -16.32 2.63
N GLY A 88 3.17 -15.78 3.68
CA GLY A 88 4.61 -15.88 3.88
C GLY A 88 5.45 -14.90 3.06
N TRP A 89 4.83 -13.86 2.49
CA TRP A 89 5.57 -12.75 1.86
C TRP A 89 5.86 -11.67 2.90
N LEU A 90 6.94 -10.90 2.68
CA LEU A 90 7.14 -9.65 3.39
C LEU A 90 6.46 -8.52 2.58
N ALA A 91 5.29 -8.08 3.05
CA ALA A 91 4.50 -7.03 2.41
C ALA A 91 4.75 -5.68 3.07
N MET A 92 5.35 -4.76 2.33
CA MET A 92 5.86 -3.48 2.81
C MET A 92 5.10 -2.34 2.15
N ALA A 93 4.43 -1.49 2.94
CA ALA A 93 3.75 -0.30 2.47
C ALA A 93 4.62 0.93 2.69
N LEU A 94 4.96 1.63 1.60
CA LEU A 94 5.75 2.85 1.65
C LEU A 94 4.83 4.06 1.82
N ASN A 95 5.10 4.88 2.83
CA ASN A 95 4.56 6.23 2.91
C ASN A 95 5.60 7.18 2.28
N LEU A 96 5.18 7.83 1.21
CA LEU A 96 5.95 8.88 0.55
C LEU A 96 5.96 10.16 1.41
N ARG A 97 6.72 11.18 0.98
CA ARG A 97 6.86 12.44 1.72
C ARG A 97 5.49 13.00 2.15
N GLY A 98 5.31 13.22 3.45
CA GLY A 98 4.10 13.82 4.03
C GLY A 98 2.89 12.88 4.12
N ALA A 99 2.95 11.67 3.55
CA ALA A 99 1.85 10.71 3.60
C ALA A 99 1.75 9.94 4.94
N ASP A 100 2.79 10.00 5.77
CA ASP A 100 2.82 9.40 7.11
C ASP A 100 2.21 10.31 8.20
N GLY A 101 1.70 11.48 7.82
CA GLY A 101 1.16 12.49 8.74
C GLY A 101 2.23 13.28 9.47
N CYS A 102 3.51 13.10 9.13
CA CYS A 102 4.59 13.86 9.70
C CYS A 102 5.21 14.75 8.62
N LEU A 103 5.31 16.05 8.90
CA LEU A 103 6.04 16.96 8.02
C LEU A 103 7.52 16.53 7.96
N THR A 104 8.11 16.68 6.78
CA THR A 104 9.56 16.49 6.65
C THR A 104 10.24 17.62 7.43
N GLU A 105 11.21 17.27 8.26
CA GLU A 105 12.11 18.27 8.81
C GLU A 105 12.88 18.89 7.65
N VAL A 106 12.58 20.16 7.36
CA VAL A 106 13.35 20.92 6.37
C VAL A 106 14.72 21.19 7.00
N PRO A 107 15.85 20.97 6.29
CA PRO A 107 17.16 21.38 6.78
C PRO A 107 17.08 22.86 7.18
N ARG A 108 17.44 23.18 8.43
CA ARG A 108 17.63 24.58 8.83
C ARG A 108 18.88 25.07 8.10
N LEU A 109 18.69 25.99 7.16
CA LEU A 109 19.77 26.78 6.55
C LEU A 109 20.40 27.68 7.61
#